data_AF-A0A966YZ18-F1
#
_entry.id   AF-A0A966YZ18-F1
#
_cell.length_a   1.000
_cell.length_b   1.000
_cell.length_c   1.000
_cell.angle_alpha   90.00
_cell.angle_beta   90.00
_cell.angle_gamma   90.00
#
_symmetry.space_group_name_H-M   'P 1'
#
loop_
_entity.id
_entity.type
_entity.pdbx_description
1 polymer ?
#
loop_
_entity_poly.entity_id
_entity_poly.type
_entity_poly.pdbx_seq_one_letter_code
_entity_poly.pdbx_strand_id
1 'polypeptide(L)'
;LVLLSVIRIGDQGAKDRVPMLVALTVTAGYWFTSSTFFANPAVAVARSFTNTFVGIAPADVFGFVSAELVAAIVMVLLFCKASKVINQR
;
A
#
# COMPACT_ATOMS: atom_id res chain seq x y z
N LEU A 1 3.81 -1.74 0.65
CA LEU A 1 4.94 -1.07 1.32
C LEU A 1 5.12 0.38 0.86
N VAL A 2 5.42 0.63 -0.42
CA VAL A 2 5.68 1.98 -0.96
C VAL A 2 4.60 3.01 -0.59
N LEU A 3 3.31 2.65 -0.71
CA LEU A 3 2.21 3.57 -0.41
C LEU A 3 2.20 4.02 1.05
N LEU A 4 2.38 3.07 1.97
CA LEU A 4 2.42 3.36 3.41
C LEU A 4 3.62 4.26 3.75
N SER A 5 4.76 4.05 3.10
CA SER A 5 5.93 4.93 3.22
C SER A 5 5.63 6.35 2.77
N VAL A 6 4.99 6.51 1.61
CA VAL A 6 4.62 7.84 1.09
C VAL A 6 3.63 8.56 2.01
N ILE A 7 2.59 7.88 2.49
CA ILE A 7 1.61 8.45 3.43
C ILE A 7 2.32 8.95 4.68
N ARG A 8 3.20 8.14 5.27
CA ARG A 8 3.92 8.50 6.50
C ARG A 8 4.92 9.65 6.29
N ILE A 9 5.58 9.73 5.14
CA ILE A 9 6.46 10.86 4.82
C ILE A 9 5.63 12.13 4.64
N GLY A 10 4.51 12.04 3.91
CA GLY A 10 3.59 13.17 3.74
C GLY A 10 3.00 13.67 5.06
N ASP A 11 2.64 12.76 5.97
CA ASP A 11 2.11 13.08 7.30
C ASP A 11 3.13 13.83 8.19
N GLN A 12 4.44 13.64 8.01
CA GLN A 12 5.48 14.30 8.81
C GLN A 12 5.73 15.76 8.45
N GLY A 13 5.49 16.16 7.19
CA GLY A 13 5.91 17.49 6.71
C GLY A 13 4.90 18.23 5.85
N ALA A 14 3.88 17.56 5.30
CA ALA A 14 2.94 18.17 4.36
C ALA A 14 1.59 17.43 4.34
N LYS A 15 0.88 17.42 5.47
CA LYS A 15 -0.41 16.71 5.65
C LYS A 15 -1.42 17.03 4.56
N ASP A 16 -1.51 18.30 4.14
CA ASP A 16 -2.43 18.75 3.10
C ASP A 16 -2.13 18.16 1.71
N ARG A 17 -0.89 17.70 1.48
CA ARG A 17 -0.44 17.12 0.20
C ARG A 17 -0.48 15.59 0.20
N VAL A 18 -0.81 14.95 1.31
CA VAL A 18 -0.93 13.47 1.39
C VAL A 18 -1.87 12.91 0.32
N PRO A 19 -3.06 13.47 0.06
CA PRO A 19 -3.95 12.93 -0.98
C PRO A 19 -3.32 12.98 -2.39
N MET A 20 -2.62 14.07 -2.70
CA MET A 20 -1.92 14.24 -3.99
C MET A 20 -0.78 13.21 -4.13
N LEU A 21 0.02 13.04 -3.07
CA LEU A 21 1.12 12.08 -3.07
C LEU A 21 0.61 10.64 -3.24
N VAL A 22 -0.49 10.29 -2.58
CA VAL A 22 -1.17 9.00 -2.72
C VAL A 22 -1.63 8.80 -4.17
N ALA A 23 -2.33 9.77 -4.75
CA ALA A 23 -2.86 9.67 -6.12
C ALA A 23 -1.74 9.50 -7.16
N LEU A 24 -0.65 10.26 -7.06
CA LEU A 24 0.51 10.14 -7.94
C LEU A 24 1.21 8.78 -7.78
N THR A 25 1.36 8.30 -6.54
CA THR A 25 2.00 7.00 -6.27
C THR A 25 1.17 5.85 -6.82
N VAL A 26 -0.15 5.88 -6.67
CA VAL A 26 -1.05 4.86 -7.22
C VAL A 26 -1.05 4.90 -8.74
N THR A 27 -1.11 6.08 -9.35
CA THR A 27 -1.05 6.25 -10.82
C THR A 27 0.26 5.69 -11.39
N ALA A 28 1.40 6.03 -10.79
CA ALA A 28 2.70 5.49 -11.19
C ALA A 28 2.77 3.98 -10.99
N GLY A 29 2.28 3.48 -9.84
CA GLY A 29 2.24 2.04 -9.55
C GLY A 29 1.41 1.27 -10.57
N TYR A 30 0.28 1.82 -11.00
CA TYR A 30 -0.57 1.21 -12.04
C TYR A 30 0.17 1.07 -13.38
N TRP A 31 0.98 2.05 -13.76
CA TRP A 31 1.69 2.04 -15.05
C TRP A 31 2.99 1.24 -15.06
N PHE A 32 3.69 1.18 -13.92
CA PHE A 32 5.02 0.59 -13.83
C PHE A 32 5.06 -0.80 -13.18
N THR A 33 3.98 -1.25 -12.52
CA THR A 33 3.96 -2.58 -11.88
C THR A 33 3.04 -3.54 -12.62
N SER A 34 3.59 -4.69 -13.02
CA SER A 34 2.85 -5.74 -13.72
C SER A 34 1.65 -6.29 -12.93
N SER A 35 1.60 -6.06 -11.61
CA SER A 35 0.56 -6.56 -10.69
C SER A 35 -0.45 -5.49 -10.28
N THR A 36 -0.46 -4.32 -10.91
CA THR A 36 -1.37 -3.20 -10.61
C THR A 36 -1.44 -2.85 -9.13
N PHE A 37 -0.29 -2.46 -8.55
CA PHE A 37 -0.13 -1.84 -7.22
C PHE A 37 -1.35 -1.90 -6.27
N PHE A 38 -1.61 -3.08 -5.70
CA PHE A 38 -2.70 -3.27 -4.73
C PHE A 38 -2.24 -2.92 -3.32
N ALA A 39 -3.06 -2.14 -2.62
CA ALA A 39 -2.81 -1.71 -1.25
C ALA A 39 -4.12 -1.59 -0.45
N ASN A 40 -5.16 -2.34 -0.86
CA ASN A 40 -6.47 -2.28 -0.24
C ASN A 40 -7.20 -3.64 -0.35
N PRO A 41 -7.42 -4.34 0.78
CA PRO A 41 -8.01 -5.67 0.76
C PRO A 41 -9.47 -5.65 0.29
N ALA A 42 -10.20 -4.57 0.55
CA ALA A 42 -11.57 -4.40 0.04
C ALA A 42 -11.60 -4.30 -1.49
N VAL A 43 -10.58 -3.66 -2.09
CA VAL A 43 -10.46 -3.57 -3.54
C VAL A 43 -10.10 -4.94 -4.12
N ALA A 44 -9.18 -5.69 -3.50
CA ALA A 44 -8.85 -7.04 -3.94
C ALA A 44 -10.09 -7.96 -4.01
N VAL A 45 -10.95 -7.90 -2.99
CA VAL A 45 -12.25 -8.61 -2.97
C VAL A 45 -13.19 -8.08 -4.07
N ALA A 46 -13.35 -6.76 -4.19
CA ALA A 46 -14.23 -6.18 -5.22
C ALA A 46 -13.82 -6.57 -6.65
N ARG A 47 -12.51 -6.63 -6.93
CA ARG A 47 -11.99 -7.03 -8.25
C ARG A 47 -12.16 -8.52 -8.51
N SER A 48 -12.29 -9.35 -7.47
CA SER A 48 -12.58 -10.77 -7.62
C SER A 48 -13.97 -11.07 -8.18
N PHE A 49 -14.89 -10.10 -8.05
CA PHE A 49 -16.22 -10.18 -8.64
C PHE A 49 -16.29 -9.69 -10.09
N THR A 50 -15.16 -9.27 -10.68
CA THR A 50 -15.13 -8.70 -12.04
C THR A 50 -14.18 -9.47 -12.96
N ASN A 51 -14.66 -9.91 -14.13
CA ASN A 51 -13.83 -10.49 -15.19
C ASN A 51 -13.29 -9.41 -16.13
N THR A 52 -12.42 -8.54 -15.61
CA THR A 52 -11.77 -7.47 -16.40
C THR A 52 -10.26 -7.71 -16.49
N PHE A 53 -9.55 -6.92 -17.30
CA PHE A 53 -8.08 -6.96 -17.44
C PHE A 53 -7.31 -6.90 -16.10
N VAL A 54 -7.98 -6.43 -15.06
CA VAL A 54 -7.45 -6.19 -13.71
C VAL A 54 -8.25 -6.96 -12.65
N GLY A 55 -9.06 -7.92 -13.08
CA GLY A 55 -9.74 -8.87 -12.21
C GLY A 55 -8.75 -9.82 -11.52
N ILE A 56 -9.11 -10.27 -10.32
CA ILE A 56 -8.30 -11.22 -9.53
C ILE A 56 -9.08 -12.52 -9.47
N ALA A 57 -8.45 -13.68 -9.71
CA ALA A 57 -9.15 -14.94 -9.54
C ALA A 57 -9.57 -15.08 -8.06
N PRO A 58 -10.79 -15.55 -7.75
CA PRO A 58 -11.27 -15.64 -6.37
C PRO A 58 -10.33 -16.44 -5.44
N ALA A 59 -9.62 -17.44 -5.99
CA ALA A 59 -8.63 -18.22 -5.26
C ALA A 59 -7.38 -17.40 -4.87
N ASP A 60 -6.98 -16.41 -5.67
CA ASP A 60 -5.78 -15.61 -5.47
C ASP A 60 -6.00 -14.44 -4.48
N VAL A 61 -7.26 -14.09 -4.19
CA VAL A 61 -7.62 -12.99 -3.26
C VAL A 61 -6.95 -13.17 -1.92
N PHE A 62 -6.94 -14.39 -1.38
CA PHE A 62 -6.26 -14.70 -0.13
C PHE A 62 -4.75 -14.43 -0.19
N GLY A 63 -4.12 -14.73 -1.33
CA GLY A 63 -2.72 -14.41 -1.58
C GLY A 63 -2.46 -12.90 -1.53
N PHE A 64 -3.26 -12.11 -2.25
CA PHE A 64 -3.14 -10.64 -2.24
C PHE A 64 -3.36 -10.03 -0.86
N VAL A 65 -4.43 -10.43 -0.15
CA VAL A 65 -4.73 -9.92 1.19
C VAL A 65 -3.62 -10.28 2.19
N SER A 66 -3.08 -11.50 2.10
CA SER A 66 -1.96 -11.91 2.96
C SER A 66 -0.70 -11.08 2.71
N ALA A 67 -0.37 -10.80 1.45
CA ALA A 67 0.77 -9.95 1.09
C ALA A 67 0.59 -8.50 1.58
N GLU A 68 -0.62 -7.95 1.50
CA GLU A 68 -0.96 -6.63 2.03
C GLU A 68 -0.80 -6.56 3.55
N LEU A 69 -1.24 -7.59 4.27
CA LEU A 69 -1.07 -7.70 5.73
C LEU A 69 0.41 -7.81 6.12
N VAL A 70 1.18 -8.66 5.43
CA VAL A 70 2.63 -8.78 5.66
C VAL A 70 3.31 -7.43 5.42
N ALA A 71 2.95 -6.73 4.34
CA ALA A 71 3.47 -5.39 4.08
C ALA A 71 3.13 -4.40 5.20
N ALA A 72 1.92 -4.43 5.74
CA ALA A 72 1.52 -3.58 6.86
C ALA A 72 2.32 -3.90 8.13
N ILE A 73 2.50 -5.19 8.46
CA ILE A 73 3.29 -5.63 9.62
C ILE A 73 4.75 -5.21 9.47
N VAL A 74 5.37 -5.46 8.32
CA VAL A 74 6.76 -5.08 8.04
C VAL A 74 6.94 -3.56 8.16
N MET A 75 5.99 -2.79 7.64
CA MET A 75 5.97 -1.33 7.80
C MET A 75 5.93 -0.93 9.28
N VAL A 76 5.00 -1.46 10.07
CA VAL A 76 4.90 -1.14 11.49
C VAL A 76 6.20 -1.48 12.22
N LEU A 77 6.80 -2.64 11.96
CA LEU A 77 8.05 -3.06 12.60
C LEU A 77 9.22 -2.14 12.23
N LEU A 78 9.41 -1.84 10.95
CA LEU A 78 10.48 -0.94 10.48
C LEU A 78 10.34 0.45 11.08
N PHE A 79 9.13 0.99 11.10
CA PHE A 79 8.89 2.35 11.56
C PHE A 79 8.83 2.48 13.07
N CYS A 80 8.31 1.48 13.79
CA CYS A 80 8.37 1.45 15.25
C CYS A 80 9.84 1.38 15.74
N LYS A 81 10.67 0.58 15.05
CA LYS A 81 12.12 0.53 15.32
C LYS A 81 12.80 1.86 15.01
N ALA A 82 12.50 2.48 13.86
CA ALA A 82 13.05 3.78 13.49
C ALA A 82 12.65 4.91 14.46
N SER A 83 11.38 4.94 14.89
CA SER A 83 10.87 5.94 15.83
C SER A 83 11.53 5.81 17.21
N LYS A 84 11.75 4.58 17.69
CA LYS A 84 12.49 4.36 18.95
C LYS A 84 13.94 4.85 18.85
N VAL A 85 14.61 4.65 17.71
CA VAL A 85 15.98 5.14 17.50
C VAL A 85 16.04 6.68 17.49
N ILE A 86 15.08 7.34 16.86
CA ILE A 86 15.02 8.81 16.79
C ILE A 86 14.72 9.42 18.17
N ASN A 87 13.81 8.81 18.95
CA ASN A 87 13.43 9.28 20.29
C ASN A 87 14.43 8.90 21.41
N GLN A 88 15.56 8.31 21.06
CA GLN A 88 16.65 7.97 21.98
C GLN A 88 17.92 8.82 21.72
N ARG A 89 17.84 9.76 20.76
CA ARG A 89 18.80 10.86 20.60
C ARG A 89 18.17 12.16 21.10
#